data_AF-M4RUZ9-F1
#
_entry.id   AF-M4RUZ9-F1
#
_cell.length_a   1.000
_cell.length_b   1.000
_cell.length_c   1.000
_cell.angle_alpha   90.00
_cell.angle_beta   90.00
_cell.angle_gamma   90.00
#
_symmetry.space_group_name_H-M   'P 1'
#
loop_
_entity.id
_entity.type
_entity.pdbx_description
1 polymer ?
#
loop_
_entity_poly.entity_id
_entity_poly.type
_entity_poly.pdbx_seq_one_letter_code
_entity_poly.pdbx_strand_id
1 'polypeptide(L)'
;MSEFQPNREDQTEYLAYRAALAQQLKQTKLAKKDYQTLTKIESDNAKWWLGLAVAKDQLGEINMAIKSYNKASSLGQLQGSVNEFIQQRITVLAGTP
;
A
#
# COMPACT_ATOMS: atom_id res chain seq x y z
N MET A 1 -17.95 11.19 31.53
CA MET A 1 -16.67 11.20 30.80
C MET A 1 -16.85 10.29 29.59
N SER A 2 -16.94 10.85 28.40
CA SER A 2 -17.02 10.08 27.17
C SER A 2 -15.63 9.51 26.91
N GLU A 3 -15.48 8.18 26.96
CA GLU A 3 -14.24 7.54 26.55
C GLU A 3 -13.95 7.94 25.09
N PHE A 4 -12.78 8.55 24.86
CA PHE A 4 -12.28 8.81 23.53
C PHE A 4 -11.87 7.46 22.94
N GLN A 5 -12.83 6.69 22.45
CA GLN A 5 -12.54 5.55 21.60
C GLN A 5 -12.06 6.14 20.28
N PRO A 6 -10.78 5.98 19.87
CA PRO A 6 -10.37 6.43 18.56
C PRO A 6 -11.28 5.74 17.56
N ASN A 7 -12.01 6.54 16.80
CA ASN A 7 -12.90 6.01 15.79
C ASN A 7 -12.02 5.28 14.74
N ARG A 8 -12.60 4.39 13.94
CA ARG A 8 -11.80 3.65 12.93
C ARG A 8 -11.06 4.59 11.97
N GLU A 9 -11.61 5.78 11.73
CA GLU A 9 -11.03 6.79 10.85
C GLU A 9 -9.72 7.34 11.43
N ASP A 10 -9.69 7.71 12.72
CA ASP A 10 -8.50 8.15 13.46
C ASP A 10 -7.39 7.09 13.41
N GLN A 11 -7.77 5.81 13.52
CA GLN A 11 -6.83 4.70 13.43
C GLN A 11 -6.23 4.58 12.02
N THR A 12 -7.05 4.68 10.98
CA THR A 12 -6.57 4.63 9.59
C THR A 12 -5.69 5.82 9.24
N GLU A 13 -6.04 7.03 9.68
CA GLU A 13 -5.25 8.23 9.42
C GLU A 13 -3.88 8.16 10.10
N TYR A 14 -3.83 7.74 11.36
CA TYR A 14 -2.57 7.54 12.08
C TYR A 14 -1.67 6.51 11.36
N LEU A 15 -2.23 5.36 10.97
CA LEU A 15 -1.49 4.33 10.25
C LEU A 15 -0.98 4.83 8.90
N ALA A 16 -1.81 5.58 8.17
CA ALA A 16 -1.45 6.12 6.86
C ALA A 16 -0.29 7.12 6.97
N TYR A 17 -0.36 8.03 7.94
CA TYR A 17 0.70 9.00 8.20
C TYR A 17 2.01 8.30 8.59
N ARG A 18 1.95 7.34 9.52
CA ARG A 18 3.12 6.58 9.95
C ARG A 18 3.72 5.76 8.80
N ALA A 19 2.89 5.13 7.97
CA ALA A 19 3.35 4.36 6.82
C ALA A 19 4.11 5.24 5.80
N ALA A 20 3.54 6.40 5.47
CA ALA A 20 4.14 7.37 4.55
C ALA A 20 5.48 7.89 5.08
N LEU A 21 5.53 8.29 6.36
CA LEU A 21 6.76 8.75 7.01
C LEU A 21 7.80 7.64 7.07
N ALA A 22 7.41 6.42 7.45
CA ALA A 22 8.31 5.27 7.49
C ALA A 22 8.92 4.98 6.11
N GLN A 23 8.15 5.12 5.03
CA GLN A 23 8.64 4.96 3.67
C GLN A 23 9.67 6.05 3.30
N GLN A 24 9.42 7.32 3.65
CA GLN A 24 10.37 8.42 3.44
C GLN A 24 11.68 8.21 4.23
N LEU A 25 11.58 7.67 5.45
CA LEU A 25 12.71 7.36 6.31
C LEU A 25 13.40 6.02 5.98
N LYS A 26 13.03 5.37 4.87
CA LYS A 26 13.54 4.06 4.44
C LYS A 26 13.33 2.93 5.47
N GLN A 27 12.36 3.11 6.38
CA GLN A 27 11.91 2.09 7.32
C GLN A 27 10.87 1.17 6.66
N THR A 28 11.24 0.57 5.53
CA THR A 28 10.30 -0.14 4.64
C THR A 28 9.53 -1.27 5.32
N LYS A 29 10.13 -1.98 6.30
CA LYS A 29 9.43 -3.03 7.06
C LYS A 29 8.26 -2.47 7.88
N LEU A 30 8.43 -1.29 8.48
CA LEU A 30 7.37 -0.62 9.23
C LEU A 30 6.26 -0.15 8.28
N ALA A 31 6.64 0.52 7.18
CA ALA A 31 5.68 0.94 6.15
C ALA A 31 4.85 -0.25 5.64
N LYS A 32 5.49 -1.40 5.34
CA LYS A 32 4.79 -2.63 4.94
C LYS A 32 3.75 -3.06 5.98
N LYS A 33 4.13 -3.11 7.26
CA LYS A 33 3.24 -3.53 8.35
C LYS A 33 2.01 -2.63 8.45
N ASP A 34 2.21 -1.32 8.33
CA ASP A 34 1.14 -0.33 8.45
C ASP A 34 0.20 -0.39 7.26
N TYR A 35 0.73 -0.39 6.02
CA TYR A 35 -0.10 -0.57 4.83
C TYR A 35 -0.82 -1.92 4.82
N GLN A 36 -0.20 -3.00 5.29
CA GLN A 36 -0.88 -4.28 5.40
C GLN A 36 -2.06 -4.22 6.39
N THR A 37 -1.92 -3.46 7.46
CA THR A 37 -3.02 -3.24 8.41
C THR A 37 -4.13 -2.41 7.77
N LEU A 38 -3.77 -1.34 7.06
CA LEU A 38 -4.72 -0.50 6.32
C LEU A 38 -5.52 -1.31 5.28
N THR A 39 -4.88 -2.21 4.52
CA THR A 39 -5.59 -3.09 3.56
C THR A 39 -6.57 -4.07 4.21
N LYS A 40 -6.44 -4.34 5.51
CA LYS A 40 -7.40 -5.17 6.25
C LYS A 40 -8.57 -4.37 6.80
N ILE A 41 -8.35 -3.09 7.11
CA ILE A 41 -9.39 -2.17 7.61
C ILE A 41 -10.23 -1.65 6.43
N GLU A 42 -9.56 -1.21 5.37
CA GLU A 42 -10.17 -0.65 4.16
C GLU A 42 -9.69 -1.44 2.93
N SER A 43 -10.25 -2.63 2.74
CA SER A 43 -9.86 -3.53 1.64
C SER A 43 -10.12 -2.98 0.25
N ASP A 44 -11.02 -1.99 0.15
CA ASP A 44 -11.45 -1.39 -1.11
C ASP A 44 -10.75 -0.06 -1.38
N ASN A 45 -9.73 0.31 -0.61
CA ASN A 45 -8.94 1.53 -0.84
C ASN A 45 -7.65 1.21 -1.60
N ALA A 46 -7.59 1.61 -2.87
CA ALA A 46 -6.49 1.30 -3.77
C ALA A 46 -5.14 1.90 -3.34
N LYS A 47 -5.15 3.03 -2.61
CA LYS A 47 -3.92 3.69 -2.16
C LYS A 47 -3.15 2.83 -1.15
N TRP A 48 -3.87 2.10 -0.28
CA TRP A 48 -3.23 1.18 0.68
C TRP A 48 -2.59 -0.01 0.00
N TRP A 49 -3.25 -0.56 -1.02
CA TRP A 49 -2.69 -1.63 -1.82
C TRP A 49 -1.45 -1.18 -2.60
N LEU A 50 -1.46 0.05 -3.14
CA LEU A 50 -0.30 0.64 -3.81
C LEU A 50 0.88 0.81 -2.84
N GLY A 51 0.65 1.42 -1.66
CA GLY A 51 1.69 1.57 -0.64
C GLY A 51 2.26 0.23 -0.17
N LEU A 52 1.39 -0.76 0.04
CA LEU A 52 1.80 -2.13 0.38
C LEU A 52 2.66 -2.77 -0.72
N ALA A 53 2.27 -2.58 -1.99
CA ALA A 53 3.00 -3.11 -3.13
C ALA A 53 4.41 -2.53 -3.22
N VAL A 54 4.54 -1.20 -3.12
CA VAL A 54 5.83 -0.51 -3.14
C VAL A 54 6.73 -0.95 -1.98
N ALA A 55 6.17 -1.11 -0.78
CA ALA A 55 6.95 -1.56 0.37
C ALA A 55 7.44 -3.01 0.21
N LYS A 56 6.61 -3.91 -0.33
CA LYS A 56 7.00 -5.30 -0.63
C LYS A 56 8.04 -5.38 -1.74
N ASP A 57 7.89 -4.57 -2.77
CA ASP A 57 8.80 -4.45 -3.89
C ASP A 57 10.20 -4.04 -3.42
N GLN A 58 10.30 -2.98 -2.60
CA GLN A 58 11.55 -2.53 -1.98
C GLN A 58 12.21 -3.59 -1.07
N LEU A 59 11.42 -4.51 -0.49
CA LEU A 59 11.92 -5.61 0.34
C LEU A 59 12.28 -6.86 -0.47
N GLY A 60 12.10 -6.85 -1.79
CA GLY A 60 12.33 -8.01 -2.65
C GLY A 60 11.25 -9.10 -2.54
N GLU A 61 10.08 -8.79 -1.96
CA GLU A 61 8.93 -9.70 -1.85
C GLU A 61 8.14 -9.74 -3.18
N ILE A 62 8.81 -10.06 -4.29
CA ILE A 62 8.36 -9.89 -5.67
C ILE A 62 6.93 -10.41 -5.90
N ASN A 63 6.68 -11.68 -5.58
CA ASN A 63 5.36 -12.31 -5.79
C ASN A 63 4.25 -11.60 -5.00
N MET A 64 4.56 -11.11 -3.80
CA MET A 64 3.57 -10.42 -2.97
C MET A 64 3.37 -8.97 -3.42
N ALA A 65 4.41 -8.33 -3.96
CA ALA A 65 4.34 -7.00 -4.56
C ALA A 65 3.42 -7.01 -5.77
N ILE A 66 3.64 -7.93 -6.73
CA ILE A 66 2.79 -8.10 -7.92
C ILE A 66 1.31 -8.30 -7.54
N LYS A 67 1.02 -9.17 -6.55
CA LYS A 67 -0.35 -9.37 -6.07
C LYS A 67 -0.98 -8.09 -5.52
N SER A 68 -0.20 -7.29 -4.79
CA SER A 68 -0.68 -6.04 -4.18
C SER A 68 -0.89 -4.95 -5.24
N TYR A 69 0.01 -4.85 -6.22
CA TYR A 69 -0.12 -3.97 -7.38
C TYR A 69 -1.37 -4.29 -8.21
N ASN A 70 -1.59 -5.58 -8.54
CA ASN A 70 -2.78 -6.02 -9.25
C ASN A 70 -4.07 -5.68 -8.50
N LYS A 71 -4.09 -5.88 -7.18
CA LYS A 71 -5.25 -5.49 -6.34
C LYS A 71 -5.47 -3.98 -6.31
N ALA A 72 -4.40 -3.17 -6.28
CA ALA A 72 -4.52 -1.72 -6.35
C ALA A 72 -5.13 -1.25 -7.68
N SER A 73 -4.65 -1.81 -8.80
CA SER A 73 -5.15 -1.46 -10.14
C SER A 73 -6.59 -1.90 -10.37
N SER A 74 -6.97 -3.11 -9.91
CA SER A 74 -8.31 -3.65 -10.12
C SER A 74 -9.43 -2.91 -9.40
N LEU A 75 -9.11 -2.11 -8.37
CA LEU A 75 -10.07 -1.27 -7.66
C LEU A 75 -10.51 -0.03 -8.45
N GLY A 76 -9.81 0.35 -9.52
CA GLY A 76 -10.23 1.41 -10.44
C GLY A 76 -10.23 2.85 -9.87
N GLN A 77 -9.67 3.05 -8.68
CA GLN A 77 -9.65 4.36 -7.98
C GLN A 77 -8.39 5.20 -8.28
N LEU A 78 -7.40 4.61 -8.95
CA LEU A 78 -6.12 5.25 -9.23
C LEU A 78 -6.16 5.98 -10.58
N GLN A 79 -5.40 7.07 -10.68
CA GLN A 79 -5.27 7.84 -11.91
C GLN A 79 -4.60 6.99 -13.01
N GLY A 80 -4.82 7.36 -14.28
CA GLY A 80 -4.25 6.66 -15.44
C GLY A 80 -2.73 6.50 -15.35
N SER A 81 -2.02 7.58 -15.04
CA SER A 81 -0.56 7.57 -14.87
C SER A 81 -0.08 6.64 -13.75
N VAL A 82 -0.85 6.50 -12.67
CA VAL A 82 -0.52 5.56 -11.58
C VAL A 82 -0.74 4.12 -12.04
N ASN A 83 -1.81 3.85 -12.80
CA ASN A 83 -2.02 2.52 -13.38
C ASN A 83 -0.94 2.15 -14.39
N GLU A 84 -0.50 3.09 -15.24
CA GLU A 84 0.62 2.90 -16.16
C GLU A 84 1.92 2.53 -15.42
N PHE A 85 2.23 3.27 -14.35
CA PHE A 85 3.36 2.95 -13.46
C PHE A 85 3.23 1.54 -12.88
N ILE A 86 2.05 1.16 -12.38
CA ILE A 86 1.80 -0.17 -11.82
C ILE A 86 2.07 -1.25 -12.87
N GLN A 87 1.56 -1.11 -14.09
CA GLN A 87 1.74 -2.10 -15.16
C GLN A 87 3.21 -2.24 -15.53
N GLN A 88 3.92 -1.12 -15.73
CA GLN A 88 5.36 -1.13 -15.99
C GLN A 88 6.13 -1.85 -14.87
N ARG A 89 5.75 -1.61 -13.61
CA ARG A 89 6.43 -2.24 -12.48
C ARG A 89 6.16 -3.74 -12.41
N ILE A 90 4.93 -4.18 -12.70
CA ILE A 90 4.59 -5.61 -12.79
C ILE A 90 5.41 -6.28 -13.89
N THR A 91 5.49 -5.69 -15.08
CA THR A 91 6.29 -6.20 -16.22
C THR A 91 7.75 -6.44 -15.81
N VAL A 92 8.38 -5.43 -15.19
CA VAL A 92 9.76 -5.54 -14.69
C VAL A 92 9.90 -6.64 -13.63
N LEU A 93 8.97 -6.72 -12.67
CA LEU A 93 9.02 -7.69 -11.57
C LEU A 93 8.73 -9.13 -12.02
N ALA A 94 7.90 -9.30 -13.04
CA ALA A 94 7.58 -10.60 -13.63
C ALA A 94 8.69 -11.13 -14.56
N GLY A 95 9.67 -10.30 -14.91
CA GLY A 95 10.73 -10.66 -15.85
C GLY A 95 10.23 -10.82 -17.29
N THR A 96 9.05 -10.26 -17.61
CA THR A 96 8.51 -10.21 -18.97
C THR A 96 8.91 -8.87 -19.59
N PRO A 97 9.61 -8.83 -20.74
CA PRO A 97 9.99 -7.59 -21.40
C PRO A 97 8.78 -6.84 -21.99
#